data_AF-A0A021X9E2-F1
#
_entry.id   AF-A0A021X9E2-F1
#
_cell.length_a   1.000
_cell.length_b   1.000
_cell.length_c   1.000
_cell.angle_alpha   90.00
_cell.angle_beta   90.00
_cell.angle_gamma   90.00
#
_symmetry.space_group_name_H-M   'P 1'
#
loop_
_entity.id
_entity.type
_entity.pdbx_description
1 polymer ?
#
loop_
_entity_poly.entity_id
_entity_poly.type
_entity_poly.pdbx_seq_one_letter_code
_entity_poly.pdbx_strand_id
1 'polypeptide(L)'
;MAPIPKPTPSTLRLIQQKLEEDGDQWESVGIPAGDLGVECDRAVWLAFRRASTPEGIDWRKRRIFQRGEIEEERLLDLLRLAGVEVWGQQDRVRAAGGHLRGKIDGRALGLLEAPAKEHVVECKSAKQEVFRKVAKEGVKLGKPEHYATFQFYMYGLGIDRVLYLMSNKNDEDIHYERVPYDAEFAMRLVARAERLISMPTPPGRLCTKRDDFRGQFCRQAAVCWGEERPRVHCRSCIHSTPLMHGNAGWDCARWSKPLSLDEQDEGCAAHLFVPEMLVGYEQVDADEAAETITYRTPSGDLWTDGAPQQEAA
;
A
#
# COMPACT_ATOMS: atom_id res chain seq x y z
N MET A 1 -13.72 -21.85 -33.46
CA MET A 1 -13.69 -22.46 -32.11
C MET A 1 -12.37 -22.14 -31.47
N ALA A 2 -12.35 -21.53 -30.29
CA ALA A 2 -11.11 -21.39 -29.53
C ALA A 2 -10.60 -22.79 -29.16
N PRO A 3 -9.29 -23.07 -29.28
CA PRO A 3 -8.73 -24.36 -28.91
C PRO A 3 -9.00 -24.66 -27.43
N ILE A 4 -9.37 -25.91 -27.14
CA ILE A 4 -9.56 -26.37 -25.75
C ILE A 4 -8.22 -26.21 -25.01
N PRO A 5 -8.20 -25.54 -23.84
CA PRO A 5 -6.99 -25.39 -23.07
C PRO A 5 -6.40 -26.75 -22.70
N LYS A 6 -5.08 -26.92 -22.90
CA LYS A 6 -4.41 -28.14 -22.43
C LYS A 6 -4.55 -28.23 -20.90
N PRO A 7 -4.84 -29.42 -20.35
CA PRO A 7 -4.91 -29.58 -18.91
C PRO A 7 -3.56 -29.27 -18.26
N THR A 8 -3.59 -28.59 -17.12
CA THR A 8 -2.37 -28.35 -16.32
C THR A 8 -1.90 -29.68 -15.74
N PRO A 9 -0.61 -30.07 -15.91
CA PRO A 9 -0.07 -31.31 -15.33
C PRO A 9 -0.30 -31.39 -13.82
N SER A 10 -0.65 -32.58 -13.31
CA SER A 10 -1.05 -32.76 -11.91
C SER A 10 0.02 -32.30 -10.91
N THR A 11 1.30 -32.54 -11.19
CA THR A 11 2.42 -32.07 -10.35
C THR A 11 2.49 -30.55 -10.31
N LEU A 12 2.33 -29.88 -11.46
CA LEU A 12 2.32 -28.41 -11.51
C LEU A 12 1.12 -27.84 -10.73
N ARG A 13 -0.05 -28.47 -10.84
CA ARG A 13 -1.23 -28.07 -10.06
C ARG A 13 -0.98 -28.20 -8.56
N LEU A 14 -0.38 -29.30 -8.10
CA LEU A 14 -0.02 -29.49 -6.69
C LEU A 14 0.99 -28.43 -6.21
N ILE A 15 2.00 -28.10 -7.01
CA ILE A 15 2.96 -27.04 -6.69
C ILE A 15 2.26 -25.68 -6.55
N GLN A 16 1.39 -25.33 -7.51
CA GLN A 16 0.64 -24.08 -7.48
C GLN A 16 -0.27 -24.01 -6.24
N GLN A 17 -0.99 -25.09 -5.94
CA GLN A 17 -1.81 -25.20 -4.74
C GLN A 17 -0.99 -25.05 -3.46
N LYS A 18 0.15 -25.75 -3.35
CA LYS A 18 1.03 -25.66 -2.17
C LYS A 18 1.58 -24.26 -1.97
N LEU A 19 1.89 -23.55 -3.05
CA LEU A 19 2.29 -22.13 -2.99
C LEU A 19 1.14 -21.21 -2.58
N GLU A 20 -0.12 -21.63 -2.60
CA GLU A 20 -1.26 -20.81 -2.18
C GLU A 20 -1.73 -21.13 -0.75
N GLU A 21 -1.43 -22.34 -0.25
CA GLU A 21 -1.80 -22.81 1.09
C GLU A 21 -1.06 -22.11 2.24
N ASP A 22 0.11 -21.51 1.99
CA ASP A 22 0.99 -20.93 3.03
C ASP A 22 0.41 -19.72 3.79
N GLY A 23 -0.84 -19.29 3.54
CA GLY A 23 -1.62 -18.49 4.50
C GLY A 23 -1.17 -17.05 4.82
N ASP A 24 -0.01 -16.60 4.32
CA ASP A 24 0.57 -15.27 4.60
C ASP A 24 -0.15 -14.10 3.89
N GLN A 25 -1.48 -14.01 4.03
CA GLN A 25 -2.20 -12.83 3.58
C GLN A 25 -1.84 -11.66 4.49
N TRP A 26 -1.09 -10.71 3.93
CA TRP A 26 -0.65 -9.54 4.65
C TRP A 26 -1.44 -8.32 4.20
N GLU A 27 -2.04 -7.62 5.16
CA GLU A 27 -2.62 -6.30 4.95
C GLU A 27 -1.90 -5.27 5.81
N SER A 28 -1.55 -4.14 5.19
CA SER A 28 -0.75 -3.14 5.88
C SER A 28 -1.48 -2.57 7.10
N VAL A 29 -0.71 -2.34 8.17
CA VAL A 29 -1.20 -1.64 9.37
C VAL A 29 -1.28 -0.12 9.14
N GLY A 30 -0.57 0.42 8.14
CA GLY A 30 -0.59 1.84 7.80
C GLY A 30 -0.38 2.07 6.31
N ILE A 31 0.01 3.29 5.89
CA ILE A 31 0.42 3.58 4.52
C ILE A 31 1.84 3.03 4.30
N PRO A 32 2.04 2.05 3.40
CA PRO A 32 3.38 1.62 2.98
C PRO A 32 4.11 2.75 2.25
N ALA A 33 5.43 2.85 2.42
CA ALA A 33 6.26 3.83 1.72
C ALA A 33 6.12 3.76 0.19
N GLY A 34 5.96 2.54 -0.36
CA GLY A 34 5.70 2.31 -1.77
C GLY A 34 4.41 2.96 -2.30
N ASP A 35 3.44 3.22 -1.43
CA ASP A 35 2.16 3.84 -1.81
C ASP A 35 2.25 5.37 -1.83
N LEU A 36 3.34 5.99 -1.33
CA LEU A 36 3.54 7.44 -1.41
C LEU A 36 3.63 7.95 -2.85
N GLY A 37 4.06 7.08 -3.77
CA GLY A 37 4.12 7.35 -5.20
C GLY A 37 2.78 7.31 -5.92
N VAL A 38 1.73 6.76 -5.30
CA VAL A 38 0.40 6.67 -5.92
C VAL A 38 -0.20 8.06 -6.03
N GLU A 39 -0.54 8.48 -7.25
CA GLU A 39 -1.09 9.81 -7.54
C GLU A 39 -2.46 10.04 -6.88
N CYS A 40 -3.33 9.02 -6.88
CA CYS A 40 -4.70 9.14 -6.40
C CYS A 40 -4.78 9.08 -4.86
N ASP A 41 -4.99 10.24 -4.22
CA ASP A 41 -5.23 10.39 -2.78
C ASP A 41 -6.34 9.46 -2.26
N ARG A 42 -7.45 9.32 -3.01
CA ARG A 42 -8.57 8.45 -2.61
C ARG A 42 -8.19 6.98 -2.61
N ALA A 43 -7.32 6.54 -3.52
CA ALA A 43 -6.84 5.16 -3.53
C ALA A 43 -5.99 4.85 -2.30
N VAL A 44 -5.09 5.77 -1.91
CA VAL A 44 -4.27 5.62 -0.70
C VAL A 44 -5.15 5.63 0.55
N TRP A 45 -6.14 6.53 0.63
CA TRP A 45 -7.06 6.61 1.77
C TRP A 45 -7.91 5.34 1.92
N LEU A 46 -8.48 4.82 0.83
CA LEU A 46 -9.28 3.59 0.84
C LEU A 46 -8.43 2.37 1.23
N ALA A 47 -7.19 2.28 0.71
CA ALA A 47 -6.26 1.22 1.07
C ALA A 47 -5.86 1.28 2.55
N PHE A 48 -5.53 2.47 3.06
CA PHE A 48 -5.21 2.69 4.48
C PHE A 48 -6.35 2.24 5.41
N ARG A 49 -7.60 2.54 5.01
CA ARG A 49 -8.80 2.15 5.72
C ARG A 49 -9.30 0.74 5.41
N ARG A 50 -8.56 -0.06 4.64
CA ARG A 50 -8.89 -1.47 4.35
C ARG A 50 -10.26 -1.63 3.65
N ALA A 51 -10.70 -0.61 2.92
CA ALA A 51 -12.07 -0.53 2.43
C ALA A 51 -12.42 -1.66 1.43
N SER A 52 -11.51 -2.01 0.53
CA SER A 52 -11.70 -3.11 -0.44
C SER A 52 -11.27 -4.46 0.12
N THR A 53 -11.79 -5.53 -0.47
CA THR A 53 -11.33 -6.91 -0.23
C THR A 53 -9.82 -7.01 -0.42
N PRO A 54 -9.08 -7.67 0.50
CA PRO A 54 -7.65 -7.84 0.37
C PRO A 54 -7.29 -8.56 -0.92
N GLU A 55 -6.14 -8.23 -1.47
CA GLU A 55 -5.64 -8.91 -2.64
C GLU A 55 -5.18 -10.33 -2.28
N GLY A 56 -5.79 -11.33 -2.91
CA GLY A 56 -5.31 -12.71 -2.83
C GLY A 56 -3.90 -12.84 -3.43
N ILE A 57 -3.01 -13.50 -2.68
CA ILE A 57 -1.65 -13.84 -3.14
C ILE A 57 -1.71 -15.20 -3.83
N ASP A 58 -1.84 -15.18 -5.16
CA ASP A 58 -1.75 -16.40 -5.97
C ASP A 58 -0.29 -16.92 -6.05
N TRP A 59 -0.12 -18.13 -6.57
CA TRP A 59 1.19 -18.76 -6.71
C TRP A 59 2.18 -17.92 -7.55
N ARG A 60 1.70 -17.12 -8.51
CA ARG A 60 2.58 -16.26 -9.34
C ARG A 60 3.07 -15.08 -8.54
N LYS A 61 2.19 -14.40 -7.79
CA LYS A 61 2.53 -13.28 -6.93
C LYS A 61 3.52 -13.70 -5.85
N ARG A 62 3.31 -14.87 -5.22
CA ARG A 62 4.27 -15.41 -4.25
C ARG A 62 5.67 -15.55 -4.85
N ARG A 63 5.78 -16.12 -6.05
CA ARG A 63 7.06 -16.22 -6.76
C ARG A 63 7.64 -14.87 -7.18
N ILE A 64 6.80 -13.87 -7.47
CA ILE A 64 7.26 -12.51 -7.77
C ILE A 64 7.88 -11.86 -6.53
N PHE A 65 7.26 -12.01 -5.35
CA PHE A 65 7.80 -11.52 -4.09
C PHE A 65 9.09 -12.22 -3.71
N GLN A 66 9.13 -13.55 -3.75
CA GLN A 66 10.34 -14.33 -3.49
C GLN A 66 11.50 -13.93 -4.41
N ARG A 67 11.23 -13.71 -5.71
CA ARG A 67 12.25 -13.20 -6.63
C ARG A 67 12.74 -11.81 -6.23
N GLY A 68 11.87 -10.95 -5.69
CA GLY A 68 12.26 -9.65 -5.15
C GLY A 68 13.29 -9.79 -4.03
N GLU A 69 13.00 -10.65 -3.05
CA GLU A 69 13.91 -10.93 -1.91
C GLU A 69 15.26 -11.50 -2.36
N ILE A 70 15.25 -12.45 -3.30
CA ILE A 70 16.48 -13.03 -3.87
C ILE A 70 17.31 -11.94 -4.56
N GLU A 71 16.64 -11.03 -5.28
CA GLU A 71 17.31 -10.01 -6.07
C GLU A 71 17.85 -8.86 -5.22
N GLU A 72 17.16 -8.53 -4.13
CA GLU A 72 17.66 -7.62 -3.08
C GLU A 72 19.02 -8.12 -2.56
N GLU A 73 19.10 -9.37 -2.09
CA GLU A 73 20.34 -9.91 -1.55
C GLU A 73 21.45 -9.96 -2.59
N ARG A 74 21.15 -10.34 -3.83
CA ARG A 74 22.13 -10.34 -4.93
C ARG A 74 22.73 -8.96 -5.19
N LEU A 75 21.90 -7.92 -5.23
CA LEU A 75 22.37 -6.56 -5.47
C LEU A 75 23.22 -6.05 -4.29
N LEU A 76 22.86 -6.39 -3.05
CA LEU A 76 23.66 -6.07 -1.88
C LEU A 76 25.00 -6.83 -1.86
N ASP A 77 25.02 -8.10 -2.28
CA ASP A 77 26.25 -8.89 -2.42
C ASP A 77 27.21 -8.32 -3.46
N LEU A 78 26.70 -7.74 -4.54
CA LEU A 78 27.54 -7.05 -5.52
C LEU A 78 28.23 -5.81 -4.94
N LEU A 79 27.58 -5.09 -4.02
CA LEU A 79 28.21 -3.99 -3.29
C LEU A 79 29.33 -4.51 -2.38
N ARG A 80 29.05 -5.58 -1.62
CA ARG A 80 30.06 -6.22 -0.75
C ARG A 80 31.25 -6.73 -1.56
N LEU A 81 31.00 -7.32 -2.73
CA LEU A 81 32.02 -7.77 -3.67
C LEU A 81 32.91 -6.61 -4.14
N ALA A 82 32.34 -5.43 -4.34
CA ALA A 82 33.07 -4.20 -4.69
C ALA A 82 33.80 -3.56 -3.49
N GLY A 83 33.78 -4.18 -2.30
CA GLY A 83 34.41 -3.67 -1.09
C GLY A 83 33.62 -2.58 -0.37
N VAL A 84 32.33 -2.41 -0.71
CA VAL A 84 31.43 -1.47 -0.05
C VAL A 84 30.91 -2.11 1.24
N GLU A 85 30.90 -1.34 2.33
CA GLU A 85 30.29 -1.77 3.59
C GLU A 85 28.77 -1.71 3.46
N VAL A 86 28.06 -2.78 3.83
CA VAL A 86 26.59 -2.87 3.76
C VAL A 86 26.02 -3.35 5.09
N TRP A 87 25.03 -2.61 5.62
CA TRP A 87 24.35 -2.95 6.88
C TRP A 87 22.91 -2.41 6.91
N GLY A 88 22.21 -2.56 8.04
CA GLY A 88 20.90 -1.92 8.26
C GLY A 88 19.75 -2.48 7.42
N GLN A 89 19.92 -3.67 6.82
CA GLN A 89 18.85 -4.32 6.09
C GLN A 89 17.62 -4.49 6.98
N GLN A 90 16.45 -4.18 6.42
CA GLN A 90 15.17 -4.25 7.11
C GLN A 90 14.97 -3.23 8.26
N ASP A 91 15.88 -2.26 8.42
CA ASP A 91 15.68 -1.13 9.33
C ASP A 91 14.35 -0.44 9.03
N ARG A 92 13.56 -0.18 10.08
CA ARG A 92 12.20 0.35 9.95
C ARG A 92 12.20 1.86 9.96
N VAL A 93 11.58 2.46 8.96
CA VAL A 93 11.32 3.91 8.88
C VAL A 93 9.85 4.17 9.16
N ARG A 94 9.55 5.15 10.02
CA ARG A 94 8.19 5.49 10.44
C ARG A 94 8.00 7.01 10.52
N ALA A 95 6.82 7.49 10.12
CA ALA A 95 6.36 8.86 10.32
C ALA A 95 4.83 8.87 10.51
N ALA A 96 4.22 10.06 10.66
CA ALA A 96 2.78 10.24 10.74
C ALA A 96 2.12 9.36 11.83
N GLY A 97 2.55 9.49 13.09
CA GLY A 97 2.05 8.66 14.20
C GLY A 97 2.41 7.17 14.08
N GLY A 98 3.39 6.84 13.24
CA GLY A 98 3.74 5.48 12.89
C GLY A 98 2.85 4.86 11.82
N HIS A 99 1.87 5.57 11.24
CA HIS A 99 1.04 5.06 10.16
C HIS A 99 1.73 5.10 8.80
N LEU A 100 2.66 6.03 8.55
CA LEU A 100 3.50 5.98 7.35
C LEU A 100 4.74 5.14 7.64
N ARG A 101 4.97 4.06 6.88
CA ARG A 101 5.99 3.07 7.25
C ARG A 101 6.66 2.43 6.05
N GLY A 102 7.92 2.07 6.23
CA GLY A 102 8.61 1.17 5.32
C GLY A 102 9.82 0.52 5.97
N LYS A 103 10.54 -0.24 5.16
CA LYS A 103 11.82 -0.85 5.52
C LYS A 103 12.79 -0.57 4.38
N ILE A 104 14.02 -0.25 4.74
CA ILE A 104 15.08 -0.09 3.74
C ILE A 104 15.68 -1.45 3.39
N ASP A 105 16.17 -1.56 2.16
CA ASP A 105 16.88 -2.75 1.71
C ASP A 105 18.28 -2.80 2.35
N GLY A 106 18.90 -1.64 2.58
CA GLY A 106 20.11 -1.52 3.39
C GLY A 106 20.65 -0.10 3.50
N ARG A 107 21.88 0.00 4.02
CA ARG A 107 22.73 1.18 4.07
C ARG A 107 24.09 0.82 3.50
N ALA A 108 24.78 1.80 2.92
CA ALA A 108 26.10 1.60 2.34
C ALA A 108 27.06 2.75 2.64
N LEU A 109 28.35 2.41 2.79
CA LEU A 109 29.48 3.35 2.91
C LEU A 109 30.68 2.80 2.15
N GLY A 110 31.55 3.70 1.65
CA GLY A 110 32.76 3.29 0.92
C GLY A 110 32.56 3.16 -0.59
N LEU A 111 31.49 3.72 -1.16
CA LEU A 111 31.34 3.83 -2.61
C LEU A 111 32.50 4.61 -3.22
N LEU A 112 33.07 4.16 -4.33
CA LEU A 112 34.22 4.83 -4.97
C LEU A 112 33.93 6.29 -5.32
N GLU A 113 32.70 6.60 -5.77
CA GLU A 113 32.30 7.96 -6.12
C GLU A 113 31.96 8.84 -4.90
N ALA A 114 31.86 8.27 -3.69
CA ALA A 114 31.73 9.02 -2.44
C ALA A 114 32.10 8.17 -1.22
N PRO A 115 33.41 7.97 -0.98
CA PRO A 115 33.88 7.00 0.02
C PRO A 115 33.44 7.32 1.45
N ALA A 116 33.25 8.60 1.76
CA ALA A 116 32.92 9.09 3.11
C ALA A 116 31.43 9.42 3.32
N LYS A 117 30.56 9.15 2.33
CA LYS A 117 29.12 9.42 2.45
C LYS A 117 28.37 8.10 2.64
N GLU A 118 27.53 8.08 3.67
CA GLU A 118 26.54 7.04 3.88
C GLU A 118 25.37 7.23 2.90
N HIS A 119 24.82 6.12 2.42
CA HIS A 119 23.64 6.10 1.57
C HIS A 119 22.62 5.10 2.12
N VAL A 120 21.34 5.42 2.03
CA VAL A 120 20.29 4.38 1.97
C VAL A 120 20.54 3.55 0.70
N VAL A 121 20.30 2.25 0.74
CA VAL A 121 20.30 1.40 -0.46
C VAL A 121 18.87 1.01 -0.77
N GLU A 122 18.47 1.20 -2.03
CA GLU A 122 17.18 0.76 -2.56
C GLU A 122 17.44 -0.11 -3.79
N CYS A 123 17.07 -1.39 -3.67
CA CYS A 123 17.22 -2.43 -4.66
C CYS A 123 15.89 -2.68 -5.38
N LYS A 124 15.95 -2.77 -6.70
CA LYS A 124 14.79 -3.07 -7.54
C LYS A 124 15.17 -3.99 -8.68
N SER A 125 14.15 -4.60 -9.27
CA SER A 125 14.30 -5.35 -10.51
C SER A 125 13.16 -5.09 -11.45
N ALA A 126 13.46 -4.91 -12.72
CA ALA A 126 12.51 -4.43 -13.71
C ALA A 126 12.54 -5.26 -14.99
N LYS A 127 11.44 -5.25 -15.73
CA LYS A 127 11.45 -5.68 -17.13
C LYS A 127 12.20 -4.63 -17.96
N GLN A 128 12.74 -5.04 -19.10
CA GLN A 128 13.50 -4.21 -20.03
C GLN A 128 12.92 -2.79 -20.26
N GLU A 129 11.61 -2.68 -20.47
CA GLU A 129 10.95 -1.39 -20.76
C GLU A 129 11.14 -0.38 -19.64
N VAL A 130 10.89 -0.81 -18.39
CA VAL A 130 11.07 0.03 -17.21
C VAL A 130 12.55 0.32 -16.98
N PHE A 131 13.40 -0.71 -17.10
CA PHE A 131 14.85 -0.56 -16.93
C PHE A 131 15.42 0.49 -17.88
N ARG A 132 15.12 0.39 -19.19
CA ARG A 132 15.61 1.36 -20.19
C ARG A 132 15.16 2.78 -19.92
N LYS A 133 13.91 2.96 -19.47
CA LYS A 133 13.40 4.28 -19.12
C LYS A 133 14.18 4.89 -17.95
N VAL A 134 14.37 4.11 -16.87
CA VAL A 134 15.13 4.54 -15.69
C VAL A 134 16.60 4.79 -16.03
N ALA A 135 17.25 3.89 -16.78
CA ALA A 135 18.63 4.05 -17.20
C ALA A 135 18.86 5.31 -18.06
N LYS A 136 17.87 5.68 -18.87
CA LYS A 136 17.94 6.85 -19.74
C LYS A 136 17.61 8.17 -19.02
N GLU A 137 16.59 8.18 -18.16
CA GLU A 137 15.98 9.40 -17.62
C GLU A 137 16.25 9.62 -16.12
N GLY A 138 16.88 8.64 -15.45
CA GLY A 138 17.00 8.58 -14.01
C GLY A 138 15.71 8.15 -13.32
N VAL A 139 15.82 7.70 -12.08
CA VAL A 139 14.68 7.16 -11.32
C VAL A 139 13.58 8.21 -11.06
N LYS A 140 13.94 9.50 -10.90
CA LYS A 140 12.96 10.57 -10.66
C LYS A 140 11.90 10.69 -11.76
N LEU A 141 12.28 10.49 -13.02
CA LEU A 141 11.38 10.54 -14.18
C LEU A 141 10.95 9.14 -14.65
N GLY A 142 11.87 8.18 -14.59
CA GLY A 142 11.64 6.81 -15.03
C GLY A 142 10.65 6.06 -14.13
N LYS A 143 10.79 6.23 -12.80
CA LYS A 143 9.98 5.61 -11.75
C LYS A 143 9.79 6.54 -10.54
N PRO A 144 8.95 7.59 -10.68
CA PRO A 144 8.68 8.54 -9.60
C PRO A 144 8.14 7.87 -8.32
N GLU A 145 7.53 6.69 -8.43
CA GLU A 145 7.04 5.93 -7.27
C GLU A 145 8.19 5.42 -6.40
N HIS A 146 9.28 4.97 -7.02
CA HIS A 146 10.48 4.58 -6.29
C HIS A 146 11.18 5.81 -5.70
N TYR A 147 11.22 6.91 -6.45
CA TYR A 147 11.75 8.19 -5.96
C TYR A 147 11.00 8.67 -4.70
N ALA A 148 9.67 8.58 -4.67
CA ALA A 148 8.87 8.89 -3.48
C ALA A 148 9.24 8.02 -2.27
N THR A 149 9.43 6.72 -2.50
CA THR A 149 9.74 5.73 -1.47
C THR A 149 11.05 6.05 -0.74
N PHE A 150 12.15 6.18 -1.47
CA PHE A 150 13.45 6.39 -0.82
C PHE A 150 13.65 7.82 -0.32
N GLN A 151 12.93 8.82 -0.85
CA GLN A 151 12.97 10.19 -0.30
C GLN A 151 12.35 10.21 1.10
N PHE A 152 11.31 9.40 1.34
CA PHE A 152 10.78 9.17 2.68
C PHE A 152 11.80 8.45 3.59
N TYR A 153 12.54 7.46 3.06
CA TYR A 153 13.58 6.78 3.85
C TYR A 153 14.69 7.74 4.28
N MET A 154 15.21 8.54 3.36
CA MET A 154 16.19 9.60 3.67
C MET A 154 15.65 10.60 4.71
N TYR A 155 14.40 11.05 4.57
CA TYR A 155 13.73 11.91 5.57
C TYR A 155 13.71 11.27 6.95
N GLY A 156 13.27 10.01 7.06
CA GLY A 156 13.09 9.37 8.36
C GLY A 156 14.38 8.91 9.03
N LEU A 157 15.45 8.71 8.26
CA LEU A 157 16.75 8.25 8.77
C LEU A 157 17.78 9.37 8.93
N GLY A 158 17.51 10.57 8.42
CA GLY A 158 18.46 11.69 8.44
C GLY A 158 19.68 11.48 7.54
N ILE A 159 19.54 10.67 6.48
CA ILE A 159 20.60 10.41 5.49
C ILE A 159 20.33 11.27 4.25
N ASP A 160 21.38 11.91 3.71
CA ASP A 160 21.25 12.89 2.62
C ASP A 160 21.36 12.29 1.20
N ARG A 161 21.54 10.96 1.08
CA ARG A 161 21.70 10.24 -0.19
C ARG A 161 21.11 8.84 -0.17
N VAL A 162 20.64 8.41 -1.34
CA VAL A 162 20.33 7.01 -1.64
C VAL A 162 21.22 6.51 -2.77
N LEU A 163 21.61 5.25 -2.70
CA LEU A 163 22.09 4.45 -3.80
C LEU A 163 20.92 3.61 -4.33
N TYR A 164 20.50 3.92 -5.54
CA TYR A 164 19.45 3.21 -6.24
C TYR A 164 20.06 2.20 -7.21
N LEU A 165 19.80 0.92 -6.97
CA LEU A 165 20.22 -0.19 -7.82
C LEU A 165 19.01 -0.83 -8.46
N MET A 166 19.07 -1.07 -9.76
CA MET A 166 18.04 -1.82 -10.46
C MET A 166 18.65 -2.84 -11.41
N SER A 167 18.26 -4.11 -11.28
CA SER A 167 18.61 -5.13 -12.26
C SER A 167 17.56 -5.29 -13.35
N ASN A 168 18.02 -5.59 -14.56
CA ASN A 168 17.17 -5.93 -15.69
C ASN A 168 16.90 -7.43 -15.74
N LYS A 169 15.63 -7.82 -15.58
CA LYS A 169 15.18 -9.23 -15.60
C LYS A 169 15.40 -9.95 -16.94
N ASN A 170 15.79 -9.21 -17.98
CA ASN A 170 15.94 -9.73 -19.33
C ASN A 170 17.37 -10.15 -19.66
N ASP A 171 18.37 -9.41 -19.18
CA ASP A 171 19.79 -9.57 -19.53
C ASP A 171 20.75 -9.42 -18.34
N GLU A 172 20.21 -9.26 -17.13
CA GLU A 172 20.95 -9.06 -15.87
C GLU A 172 21.83 -7.79 -15.84
N ASP A 173 21.60 -6.83 -16.75
CA ASP A 173 22.24 -5.52 -16.69
C ASP A 173 21.82 -4.75 -15.43
N ILE A 174 22.68 -3.84 -14.96
CA ILE A 174 22.51 -3.13 -13.69
C ILE A 174 22.53 -1.62 -13.92
N HIS A 175 21.45 -0.97 -13.49
CA HIS A 175 21.40 0.49 -13.35
C HIS A 175 21.89 0.88 -11.97
N TYR A 176 22.78 1.87 -11.94
CA TYR A 176 23.37 2.45 -10.74
C TYR A 176 23.12 3.96 -10.76
N GLU A 177 22.47 4.49 -9.73
CA GLU A 177 22.23 5.91 -9.60
C GLU A 177 22.32 6.37 -8.14
N ARG A 178 23.04 7.46 -7.91
CA ARG A 178 23.08 8.13 -6.60
C ARG A 178 22.17 9.34 -6.64
N VAL A 179 21.19 9.39 -5.73
CA VAL A 179 20.18 10.45 -5.72
C VAL A 179 20.28 11.24 -4.41
N PRO A 180 20.34 12.58 -4.46
CA PRO A 180 20.36 13.41 -3.27
C PRO A 180 18.97 13.47 -2.62
N TYR A 181 18.97 13.72 -1.31
CA TYR A 181 17.78 14.05 -0.56
C TYR A 181 17.17 15.38 -1.04
N ASP A 182 15.87 15.36 -1.30
CA ASP A 182 15.05 16.51 -1.69
C ASP A 182 14.10 16.82 -0.51
N ALA A 183 14.55 17.73 0.36
CA ALA A 183 13.87 18.02 1.62
C ALA A 183 12.44 18.52 1.41
N GLU A 184 12.24 19.43 0.45
CA GLU A 184 10.91 19.96 0.13
C GLU A 184 9.98 18.85 -0.35
N PHE A 185 10.44 18.02 -1.28
CA PHE A 185 9.65 16.92 -1.80
C PHE A 185 9.29 15.91 -0.71
N ALA A 186 10.24 15.49 0.10
CA ALA A 186 10.00 14.52 1.17
C ALA A 186 9.05 15.06 2.25
N MET A 187 9.21 16.33 2.65
CA MET A 187 8.29 16.98 3.59
C MET A 187 6.86 17.05 3.03
N ARG A 188 6.69 17.36 1.74
CA ARG A 188 5.37 17.35 1.08
C ARG A 188 4.76 15.96 1.07
N LEU A 189 5.55 14.90 0.85
CA LEU A 189 5.07 13.51 0.89
C LEU A 189 4.58 13.12 2.28
N VAL A 190 5.36 13.44 3.32
CA VAL A 190 4.98 13.14 4.72
C VAL A 190 3.72 13.92 5.12
N ALA A 191 3.66 15.23 4.82
CA ALA A 191 2.48 16.04 5.09
C ALA A 191 1.23 15.56 4.33
N ARG A 192 1.41 15.07 3.08
CA ARG A 192 0.33 14.42 2.32
C ARG A 192 -0.17 13.17 3.06
N ALA A 193 0.72 12.31 3.51
CA ALA A 193 0.34 11.10 4.25
C ALA A 193 -0.42 11.45 5.54
N GLU A 194 0.08 12.40 6.34
CA GLU A 194 -0.56 12.88 7.56
C GLU A 194 -1.97 13.41 7.30
N ARG A 195 -2.15 14.20 6.23
CA ARG A 195 -3.47 14.68 5.80
C ARG A 195 -4.40 13.51 5.46
N LEU A 196 -3.93 12.54 4.68
CA LEU A 196 -4.75 11.39 4.29
C LEU A 196 -5.14 10.52 5.48
N ILE A 197 -4.22 10.29 6.42
CA ILE A 197 -4.49 9.51 7.63
C ILE A 197 -5.56 10.20 8.49
N SER A 198 -5.44 11.51 8.69
CA SER A 198 -6.34 12.30 9.54
C SER A 198 -7.68 12.66 8.88
N MET A 199 -7.85 12.41 7.58
CA MET A 199 -9.10 12.70 6.88
C MET A 199 -10.25 11.80 7.37
N PRO A 200 -11.36 12.38 7.88
CA PRO A 200 -12.51 11.61 8.36
C PRO A 200 -13.30 10.98 7.20
N THR A 201 -13.26 11.61 6.02
CA THR A 201 -14.01 11.23 4.83
C THR A 201 -13.06 11.01 3.65
N PRO A 202 -13.42 10.17 2.66
CA PRO A 202 -12.55 9.90 1.52
C PRO A 202 -12.35 11.15 0.67
N PRO A 203 -11.12 11.46 0.22
CA PRO A 203 -10.87 12.59 -0.65
C PRO A 203 -11.50 12.39 -2.04
N GLY A 204 -11.48 13.46 -2.84
CA GLY A 204 -11.97 13.44 -4.22
C GLY A 204 -11.29 12.40 -5.10
N ARG A 205 -12.01 11.89 -6.12
CA ARG A 205 -11.44 10.97 -7.11
C ARG A 205 -10.49 11.71 -8.05
N LEU A 206 -9.39 11.05 -8.42
CA LEU A 206 -8.53 11.48 -9.54
C LEU A 206 -9.22 11.29 -10.89
N CYS A 207 -9.85 10.13 -11.08
CA CYS A 207 -10.55 9.78 -12.31
C CYS A 207 -11.99 10.32 -12.28
N THR A 208 -12.40 10.98 -13.36
CA THR A 208 -13.77 11.50 -13.53
C THR A 208 -14.69 10.51 -14.26
N LYS A 209 -14.12 9.48 -14.90
CA LYS A 209 -14.84 8.38 -15.55
C LYS A 209 -14.28 7.03 -15.12
N ARG A 210 -15.14 6.00 -15.16
CA ARG A 210 -14.81 4.65 -14.71
C ARG A 210 -13.79 3.95 -15.60
N ASP A 211 -13.77 4.27 -16.89
CA ASP A 211 -12.90 3.71 -17.93
C ASP A 211 -11.58 4.49 -18.11
N ASP A 212 -11.27 5.43 -17.22
CA ASP A 212 -9.99 6.16 -17.23
C ASP A 212 -8.82 5.22 -16.95
N PHE A 213 -7.84 5.17 -17.87
CA PHE A 213 -6.68 4.29 -17.81
C PHE A 213 -5.87 4.42 -16.50
N ARG A 214 -5.87 5.62 -15.87
CA ARG A 214 -5.19 5.86 -14.59
C ARG A 214 -5.80 5.05 -13.44
N GLY A 215 -7.10 4.74 -13.55
CA GLY A 215 -7.85 3.96 -12.58
C GLY A 215 -7.96 2.48 -12.93
N GLN A 216 -7.57 2.06 -14.14
CA GLN A 216 -7.82 0.72 -14.67
C GLN A 216 -7.27 -0.41 -13.79
N PHE A 217 -6.11 -0.19 -13.16
CA PHE A 217 -5.46 -1.15 -12.26
C PHE A 217 -5.56 -0.77 -10.78
N CYS A 218 -6.43 0.20 -10.45
CA CYS A 218 -6.64 0.60 -9.06
C CYS A 218 -7.41 -0.50 -8.32
N ARG A 219 -6.78 -1.13 -7.33
CA ARG A 219 -7.39 -2.17 -6.49
C ARG A 219 -8.62 -1.69 -5.71
N GLN A 220 -8.72 -0.38 -5.50
CA GLN A 220 -9.83 0.24 -4.77
C GLN A 220 -11.01 0.58 -5.69
N ALA A 221 -10.95 0.27 -7.00
CA ALA A 221 -11.90 0.75 -7.98
C ALA A 221 -13.35 0.35 -7.66
N ALA A 222 -13.61 -0.91 -7.29
CA ALA A 222 -14.98 -1.39 -7.04
C ALA A 222 -15.67 -0.59 -5.93
N VAL A 223 -15.01 -0.44 -4.77
CA VAL A 223 -15.51 0.39 -3.66
C VAL A 223 -15.53 1.87 -4.03
N CYS A 224 -14.47 2.36 -4.69
CA CYS A 224 -14.36 3.76 -5.09
C CYS A 224 -15.51 4.19 -5.99
N TRP A 225 -16.02 3.31 -6.85
CA TRP A 225 -17.13 3.55 -7.79
C TRP A 225 -18.50 3.09 -7.29
N GLY A 226 -18.60 2.52 -6.09
CA GLY A 226 -19.87 2.07 -5.51
C GLY A 226 -20.40 0.77 -6.09
N GLU A 227 -19.53 -0.02 -6.74
CA GLU A 227 -19.87 -1.34 -7.29
C GLU A 227 -19.90 -2.40 -6.19
N GLU A 228 -19.08 -2.19 -5.16
CA GLU A 228 -19.03 -3.00 -3.95
C GLU A 228 -19.12 -2.06 -2.74
N ARG A 229 -19.82 -2.50 -1.69
CA ARG A 229 -19.76 -1.82 -0.39
C ARG A 229 -18.38 -2.04 0.24
N PRO A 230 -17.87 -1.09 1.05
CA PRO A 230 -16.67 -1.31 1.83
C PRO A 230 -16.83 -2.51 2.77
N ARG A 231 -15.72 -3.12 3.19
CA ARG A 231 -15.73 -4.16 4.22
C ARG A 231 -16.25 -3.61 5.56
N VAL A 232 -16.93 -4.45 6.33
CA VAL A 232 -17.42 -4.15 7.69
C VAL A 232 -16.34 -4.53 8.69
N HIS A 233 -15.63 -3.55 9.23
CA HIS A 233 -14.64 -3.70 10.30
C HIS A 233 -14.31 -2.32 10.88
N CYS A 234 -13.50 -2.20 11.94
CA CYS A 234 -13.32 -0.89 12.59
C CYS A 234 -12.75 0.20 11.67
N ARG A 235 -11.85 -0.11 10.72
CA ARG A 235 -11.28 0.96 9.84
C ARG A 235 -12.26 1.63 8.86
N SER A 236 -13.42 1.02 8.61
CA SER A 236 -14.52 1.61 7.83
C SER A 236 -15.64 2.20 8.71
N CYS A 237 -15.49 2.14 10.04
CA CYS A 237 -16.49 2.59 11.00
C CYS A 237 -16.37 4.09 11.32
N ILE A 238 -17.49 4.79 11.50
CA ILE A 238 -17.53 6.21 11.94
C ILE A 238 -16.90 6.44 13.31
N HIS A 239 -16.95 5.43 14.17
CA HIS A 239 -16.45 5.55 15.55
C HIS A 239 -14.94 5.38 15.65
N SER A 240 -14.29 4.96 14.56
CA SER A 240 -12.87 4.59 14.57
C SER A 240 -12.00 5.69 13.98
N THR A 241 -11.06 6.18 14.79
CA THR A 241 -10.16 7.27 14.43
C THR A 241 -8.70 6.81 14.53
N PRO A 242 -7.87 7.03 13.50
CA PRO A 242 -6.45 6.75 13.60
C PRO A 242 -5.77 7.76 14.53
N LEU A 243 -4.91 7.26 15.42
CA LEU A 243 -4.11 8.09 16.32
C LEU A 243 -2.86 8.60 15.63
N MET A 244 -2.63 9.91 15.68
CA MET A 244 -1.43 10.55 15.13
C MET A 244 -0.21 10.49 16.05
N HIS A 245 -0.28 9.71 17.12
CA HIS A 245 0.80 9.45 18.07
C HIS A 245 0.96 7.96 18.34
N GLY A 246 2.10 7.57 18.92
CA GLY A 246 2.41 6.17 19.19
C GLY A 246 2.89 5.45 17.93
N ASN A 247 2.35 4.27 17.66
CA ASN A 247 2.81 3.41 16.57
C ASN A 247 1.63 2.80 15.81
N ALA A 248 1.06 3.59 14.89
CA ALA A 248 -0.09 3.24 14.05
C ALA A 248 -1.34 2.84 14.86
N GLY A 249 -1.59 3.54 15.96
CA GLY A 249 -2.74 3.28 16.83
C GLY A 249 -4.07 3.71 16.20
N TRP A 250 -5.15 3.08 16.66
CA TRP A 250 -6.54 3.44 16.34
C TRP A 250 -7.35 3.40 17.63
N ASP A 251 -8.28 4.35 17.78
CA ASP A 251 -9.19 4.40 18.92
C ASP A 251 -10.63 4.31 18.45
N CYS A 252 -11.46 3.65 19.26
CA CYS A 252 -12.90 3.62 19.09
C CYS A 252 -13.58 4.56 20.08
N ALA A 253 -14.20 5.62 19.58
CA ALA A 253 -14.93 6.59 20.41
C ALA A 253 -16.13 5.94 21.13
N ARG A 254 -16.81 5.00 20.46
CA ARG A 254 -18.00 4.31 20.99
C ARG A 254 -17.71 3.43 22.21
N TRP A 255 -16.53 2.81 22.26
CA TRP A 255 -16.11 2.00 23.40
C TRP A 255 -15.09 2.70 24.30
N SER A 256 -14.69 3.93 23.93
CA SER A 256 -13.69 4.74 24.64
C SER A 256 -12.40 3.97 24.94
N LYS A 257 -11.88 3.24 23.94
CA LYS A 257 -10.67 2.41 24.09
C LYS A 257 -9.82 2.39 22.83
N PRO A 258 -8.51 2.09 22.96
CA PRO A 258 -7.68 1.70 21.83
C PRO A 258 -8.13 0.37 21.24
N LEU A 259 -7.90 0.20 19.94
CA LEU A 259 -8.21 -1.00 19.17
C LEU A 259 -6.93 -1.82 18.89
N SER A 260 -6.95 -3.09 19.27
CA SER A 260 -5.94 -4.06 18.83
C SER A 260 -6.03 -4.28 17.30
N LEU A 261 -5.04 -4.95 16.70
CA LEU A 261 -5.12 -5.30 15.28
C LEU A 261 -6.27 -6.29 15.00
N ASP A 262 -6.45 -7.28 15.87
CA ASP A 262 -7.52 -8.27 15.74
C ASP A 262 -8.90 -7.62 15.86
N GLU A 263 -9.07 -6.68 16.81
CA GLU A 263 -10.32 -5.91 16.94
C GLU A 263 -10.58 -5.03 15.71
N GLN A 264 -9.51 -4.47 15.13
CA GLN A 264 -9.64 -3.67 13.91
C GLN A 264 -10.16 -4.48 12.73
N ASP A 265 -9.79 -5.76 12.65
CA ASP A 265 -10.15 -6.69 11.59
C ASP A 265 -11.52 -7.34 11.81
N GLU A 266 -11.85 -7.73 13.05
CA GLU A 266 -13.14 -8.34 13.41
C GLU A 266 -14.30 -7.35 13.33
N GLY A 267 -14.10 -6.11 13.78
CA GLY A 267 -15.19 -5.16 13.97
C GLY A 267 -16.08 -5.51 15.17
N CYS A 268 -17.28 -4.93 15.22
CA CYS A 268 -18.25 -5.22 16.28
C CYS A 268 -19.69 -4.97 15.79
N ALA A 269 -20.68 -5.43 16.56
CA ALA A 269 -22.09 -5.27 16.22
C ALA A 269 -22.58 -3.80 16.18
N ALA A 270 -21.86 -2.88 16.83
CA ALA A 270 -22.14 -1.44 16.81
C ALA A 270 -21.40 -0.71 15.66
N HIS A 271 -21.00 -1.43 14.60
CA HIS A 271 -20.37 -0.82 13.43
C HIS A 271 -21.40 0.01 12.66
N LEU A 272 -20.99 1.22 12.28
CA LEU A 272 -21.69 2.08 11.33
C LEU A 272 -20.68 2.62 10.32
N PHE A 273 -20.97 2.54 9.03
CA PHE A 273 -20.07 2.97 7.97
C PHE A 273 -19.83 4.47 7.99
N VAL A 274 -18.60 4.88 7.68
CA VAL A 274 -18.31 6.25 7.21
C VAL A 274 -19.22 6.56 6.02
N PRO A 275 -20.21 7.47 6.13
CA PRO A 275 -21.27 7.62 5.14
C PRO A 275 -20.73 7.89 3.73
N GLU A 276 -19.69 8.71 3.61
CA GLU A 276 -19.07 9.10 2.34
C GLU A 276 -18.27 7.97 1.66
N MET A 277 -18.06 6.83 2.34
CA MET A 277 -17.59 5.60 1.68
C MET A 277 -18.69 4.87 0.93
N LEU A 278 -19.97 5.05 1.29
CA LEU A 278 -21.12 4.43 0.65
C LEU A 278 -21.52 5.20 -0.61
N VAL A 279 -20.68 5.10 -1.64
CA VAL A 279 -20.87 5.79 -2.91
C VAL A 279 -22.24 5.45 -3.52
N GLY A 280 -23.02 6.49 -3.83
CA GLY A 280 -24.35 6.36 -4.45
C GLY A 280 -25.48 6.10 -3.46
N TYR A 281 -25.17 5.95 -2.16
CA TYR A 281 -26.17 5.91 -1.11
C TYR A 281 -26.49 7.34 -0.66
N GLU A 282 -27.77 7.64 -0.47
CA GLU A 282 -28.25 8.90 0.08
C GLU A 282 -28.71 8.65 1.52
N GLN A 283 -28.08 9.31 2.50
CA GLN A 283 -28.57 9.26 3.88
C GLN A 283 -29.92 9.97 3.98
N VAL A 284 -30.94 9.26 4.46
CA VAL A 284 -32.32 9.79 4.56
C VAL A 284 -32.78 9.97 6.00
N ASP A 285 -32.22 9.22 6.95
CA ASP A 285 -32.55 9.31 8.37
C ASP A 285 -31.39 8.83 9.24
N ALA A 286 -31.38 9.21 10.52
CA ALA A 286 -30.47 8.70 11.54
C ALA A 286 -31.15 8.69 12.91
N ASP A 287 -31.07 7.56 13.61
CA ASP A 287 -31.55 7.41 14.98
C ASP A 287 -30.36 7.16 15.90
N GLU A 288 -29.97 8.19 16.65
CA GLU A 288 -28.85 8.13 17.60
C GLU A 288 -29.14 7.18 18.77
N ALA A 289 -30.39 7.09 19.23
CA ALA A 289 -30.75 6.22 20.35
C ALA A 289 -30.74 4.74 19.94
N ALA A 290 -31.13 4.45 18.70
CA ALA A 290 -31.05 3.11 18.12
C ALA A 290 -29.66 2.78 17.53
N GLU A 291 -28.75 3.76 17.44
CA GLU A 291 -27.45 3.64 16.77
C GLU A 291 -27.57 3.15 15.33
N THR A 292 -28.48 3.75 14.54
CA THR A 292 -28.70 3.37 13.14
C THR A 292 -28.68 4.54 12.18
N ILE A 293 -28.34 4.26 10.92
CA ILE A 293 -28.39 5.24 9.83
C ILE A 293 -29.14 4.60 8.66
N THR A 294 -30.22 5.25 8.20
CA THR A 294 -30.98 4.75 7.05
C THR A 294 -30.55 5.46 5.78
N TYR A 295 -30.26 4.67 4.76
CA TYR A 295 -29.85 5.11 3.44
C TYR A 295 -30.86 4.66 2.39
N ARG A 296 -31.06 5.51 1.37
CA ARG A 296 -31.59 5.09 0.08
C ARG A 296 -30.43 4.54 -0.75
N THR A 297 -30.56 3.29 -1.21
CA THR A 297 -29.56 2.62 -2.04
C THR A 297 -29.58 3.15 -3.49
N PRO A 298 -28.56 2.83 -4.31
CA PRO A 298 -28.59 3.14 -5.74
C PRO A 298 -29.77 2.50 -6.51
N SER A 299 -30.38 1.43 -5.99
CA SER A 299 -31.60 0.83 -6.57
C SER A 299 -32.89 1.56 -6.17
N GLY A 300 -32.83 2.47 -5.20
CA GLY A 300 -33.97 3.23 -4.68
C GLY A 300 -34.59 2.65 -3.40
N ASP A 301 -34.17 1.44 -3.00
CA ASP A 301 -34.62 0.76 -1.79
C ASP A 301 -34.07 1.44 -0.52
N LEU A 302 -34.72 1.23 0.62
CA LEU A 302 -34.21 1.66 1.91
C LEU A 302 -33.40 0.55 2.57
N TRP A 303 -32.23 0.90 3.09
CA TRP A 303 -31.36 0.03 3.87
C TRP A 303 -30.92 0.74 5.14
N THR A 304 -31.02 0.07 6.29
CA THR A 304 -30.62 0.63 7.59
C THR A 304 -29.33 -0.03 8.06
N ASP A 305 -28.28 0.78 8.19
CA ASP A 305 -27.01 0.42 8.80
C ASP A 305 -27.15 0.34 10.33
N GLY A 306 -26.45 -0.60 10.96
CA GLY A 306 -26.58 -0.88 12.40
C GLY A 306 -27.82 -1.68 12.81
N ALA A 307 -28.81 -1.86 11.92
CA ALA A 307 -29.96 -2.72 12.19
C ALA A 307 -29.60 -4.22 12.07
N PRO A 308 -30.23 -5.12 12.86
CA PRO A 308 -30.10 -6.56 12.67
C PRO A 308 -30.50 -6.92 11.24
N GLN A 309 -29.57 -7.43 10.44
CA GLN A 309 -29.89 -7.90 9.11
C GLN A 309 -30.78 -9.13 9.25
N GLN A 310 -32.00 -9.09 8.72
CA GLN A 310 -32.76 -10.32 8.48
C GLN A 310 -31.96 -11.11 7.45
N GLU A 311 -31.43 -12.27 7.84
CA GLU A 311 -30.78 -13.19 6.90
C GLU A 311 -31.77 -13.46 5.76
N ALA A 312 -31.39 -13.03 4.55
CA ALA A 312 -32.10 -13.45 3.36
C ALA A 312 -31.92 -14.97 3.21
N ALA A 313 -33.02 -15.70 3.31
CA ALA A 313 -33.09 -17.15 3.08
C ALA A 313 -32.70 -17.53 1.64
#